data_AF-A0A1H4WFZ4-F1
#
_entry.id   AF-A0A1H4WFZ4-F1
#
_cell.length_a   1.000
_cell.length_b   1.000
_cell.length_c   1.000
_cell.angle_alpha   90.00
_cell.angle_beta   90.00
_cell.angle_gamma   90.00
#
_symmetry.space_group_name_H-M   'P 1'
#
loop_
_entity.id
_entity.type
_entity.pdbx_description
1 polymer ?
#
loop_
_entity_poly.entity_id
_entity_poly.type
_entity_poly.pdbx_seq_one_letter_code
_entity_poly.pdbx_strand_id
1 'polypeptide(L)'
;MKPPPTFLPARRGRVRISFSVLLRLADDDRFVLFDAPKRPGAFGPPGGVIKFFPPAARILDALGFQPERTGSPHHKLRADLRGTLPAGALRRFRTWFATGAYRETADECLRRELHEELAEVGVHHLDRIVPELEFTNVRTVQEGPQSVPGKHYRQLRGFDVRELAMTNHAARRLSRELIEVAEDEAYPGVLLAGFDDIAHGRLDRALIAPQSAFLAGPSRLAPDLPPLR
;
A
#
# COMPACT_ATOMS: atom_id res chain seq x y z
N MET A 1 -37.01 10.12 -21.57
CA MET A 1 -36.48 9.02 -20.73
C MET A 1 -35.09 8.66 -21.22
N LYS A 2 -34.06 8.79 -20.38
CA LYS A 2 -32.72 8.22 -20.69
C LYS A 2 -32.82 6.70 -20.58
N PRO A 3 -32.28 5.93 -21.55
CA PRO A 3 -32.23 4.48 -21.40
C PRO A 3 -31.42 4.11 -20.15
N PRO A 4 -31.80 3.03 -19.44
CA PRO A 4 -31.01 2.54 -18.33
C PRO A 4 -29.60 2.18 -18.84
N PRO A 5 -28.54 2.38 -18.03
CA PRO A 5 -27.20 1.98 -18.42
C PRO A 5 -27.21 0.47 -18.73
N THR A 6 -26.89 0.15 -19.98
CA THR A 6 -26.69 -1.23 -20.43
C THR A 6 -25.58 -1.84 -19.57
N PHE A 7 -25.93 -2.77 -18.70
CA PHE A 7 -24.95 -3.58 -17.98
C PHE A 7 -24.19 -4.40 -19.01
N LEU A 8 -22.99 -3.94 -19.39
CA LEU A 8 -22.06 -4.75 -20.15
C LEU A 8 -21.76 -6.00 -19.31
N PRO A 9 -21.93 -7.22 -19.86
CA PRO A 9 -21.61 -8.44 -19.13
C PRO A 9 -20.14 -8.40 -18.71
N ALA A 10 -19.88 -8.82 -17.47
CA ALA A 10 -18.54 -8.94 -16.91
C ALA A 10 -17.59 -9.59 -17.92
N ARG A 11 -16.47 -8.93 -18.28
CA ARG A 11 -15.41 -9.58 -19.08
C ARG A 11 -14.80 -10.69 -18.23
N ARG A 12 -15.38 -11.89 -18.32
CA ARG A 12 -14.89 -13.12 -17.71
C ARG A 12 -13.38 -13.22 -18.01
N GLY A 13 -12.56 -13.29 -16.96
CA GLY A 13 -11.13 -13.50 -17.10
C GLY A 13 -10.23 -12.27 -16.95
N ARG A 14 -10.61 -11.22 -16.22
CA ARG A 14 -9.66 -10.19 -15.76
C ARG A 14 -9.28 -10.34 -14.28
N VAL A 15 -8.04 -10.00 -13.95
CA VAL A 15 -7.50 -9.97 -12.59
C VAL A 15 -6.94 -8.59 -12.32
N ARG A 16 -7.47 -7.87 -11.32
CA ARG A 16 -6.86 -6.67 -10.76
C ARG A 16 -5.67 -7.10 -9.91
N ILE A 17 -4.52 -6.48 -10.14
CA ILE A 17 -3.32 -6.65 -9.34
C ILE A 17 -3.01 -5.38 -8.56
N SER A 18 -2.41 -5.52 -7.38
CA SER A 18 -1.81 -4.43 -6.61
C SER A 18 -0.65 -5.01 -5.81
N PHE A 19 0.58 -4.57 -6.09
CA PHE A 19 1.77 -5.04 -5.40
C PHE A 19 2.40 -3.87 -4.65
N SER A 20 2.46 -4.00 -3.33
CA SER A 20 2.79 -2.91 -2.41
C SER A 20 3.85 -3.32 -1.41
N VAL A 21 4.49 -2.32 -0.80
CA VAL A 21 5.40 -2.49 0.33
C VAL A 21 4.82 -1.73 1.50
N LEU A 22 4.81 -2.36 2.68
CA LEU A 22 4.30 -1.77 3.91
C LEU A 22 5.42 -1.69 4.94
N LEU A 23 5.56 -0.54 5.61
CA LEU A 23 6.42 -0.40 6.76
C LEU A 23 5.68 -0.79 8.03
N ARG A 24 6.27 -1.73 8.76
CA ARG A 24 5.93 -2.09 10.12
C ARG A 24 6.85 -1.31 11.05
N LEU A 25 6.30 -0.26 11.65
CA LEU A 25 6.92 0.48 12.73
C LEU A 25 6.13 0.18 14.00
N ALA A 26 6.70 -0.66 14.85
CA ALA A 26 6.05 -1.16 16.06
C ALA A 26 6.63 -0.53 17.32
N ASP A 27 5.77 -0.29 18.29
CA ASP A 27 6.09 0.07 19.67
C ASP A 27 5.29 -0.87 20.58
N ASP A 28 5.96 -1.86 21.15
CA ASP A 28 5.34 -3.02 21.80
C ASP A 28 4.27 -3.70 20.91
N ASP A 29 2.98 -3.60 21.29
CA ASP A 29 1.82 -4.16 20.58
C ASP A 29 1.08 -3.13 19.71
N ARG A 30 1.62 -1.91 19.60
CA ARG A 30 1.08 -0.79 18.83
C ARG A 30 1.89 -0.56 17.55
N PHE A 31 1.23 0.04 16.56
CA PHE A 31 1.83 0.34 15.27
C PHE A 31 1.57 1.79 14.85
N VAL A 32 2.59 2.45 14.31
CA VAL A 32 2.44 3.79 13.71
C VAL A 32 1.68 3.67 12.40
N LEU A 33 0.60 4.43 12.27
CA LEU A 33 -0.20 4.57 11.05
C LEU A 33 -0.28 6.03 10.62
N PHE A 34 -0.33 6.26 9.31
CA PHE A 34 -0.47 7.57 8.70
C PHE A 34 -1.87 7.77 8.11
N ASP A 35 -2.36 8.99 8.18
CA ASP A 35 -3.48 9.50 7.39
C ASP A 35 -3.30 9.09 5.92
N ALA A 36 -4.38 8.63 5.29
CA ALA A 36 -4.44 8.47 3.85
C ALA A 36 -5.12 9.70 3.22
N PRO A 37 -4.40 10.59 2.51
CA PRO A 37 -4.99 11.86 2.05
C PRO A 37 -6.15 11.67 1.06
N LYS A 38 -6.15 10.54 0.35
CA LYS A 38 -7.22 10.16 -0.59
C LYS A 38 -8.49 9.68 0.12
N ARG A 39 -8.42 9.49 1.43
CA ARG A 39 -9.51 9.07 2.28
C ARG A 39 -9.34 9.67 3.68
N PRO A 40 -9.64 10.98 3.84
CA PRO A 40 -9.48 11.66 5.13
C PRO A 40 -10.16 10.90 6.27
N GLY A 41 -9.46 10.78 7.40
CA GLY A 41 -9.91 10.01 8.56
C GLY A 41 -9.70 8.49 8.46
N ALA A 42 -9.11 8.00 7.36
CA ALA A 42 -8.62 6.63 7.30
C ALA A 42 -7.10 6.60 7.44
N PHE A 43 -6.61 5.64 8.22
CA PHE A 43 -5.20 5.50 8.56
C PHE A 43 -4.69 4.14 8.13
N GLY A 44 -3.46 4.07 7.63
CA GLY A 44 -2.82 2.82 7.22
C GLY A 44 -1.33 2.84 7.50
N PRO A 45 -0.65 1.69 7.34
CA PRO A 45 0.79 1.64 7.45
C PRO A 45 1.44 2.57 6.41
N PRO A 46 2.56 3.22 6.77
CA PRO A 46 3.38 3.91 5.78
C PRO A 46 3.80 2.95 4.66
N GLY A 47 3.82 3.46 3.44
CA GLY A 47 4.18 2.69 2.25
C GLY A 47 3.09 2.67 1.19
N GLY A 48 3.39 2.02 0.06
CA GLY A 48 2.56 2.19 -1.12
C GLY A 48 2.85 1.19 -2.21
N VAL A 49 2.43 1.55 -3.43
CA VAL A 49 2.48 0.64 -4.58
C VAL A 49 3.85 0.73 -5.23
N ILE A 50 4.44 -0.43 -5.51
CA ILE A 50 5.73 -0.53 -6.21
C ILE A 50 5.60 0.10 -7.60
N LYS A 51 6.53 0.98 -7.96
CA LYS A 51 6.61 1.54 -9.32
C LYS A 51 7.46 0.69 -10.24
N PHE A 52 7.15 0.75 -11.54
CA PHE A 52 7.95 0.15 -12.61
C PHE A 52 8.66 1.21 -13.46
N PHE A 53 9.72 0.82 -14.15
CA PHE A 53 10.55 1.71 -14.97
C PHE A 53 10.42 1.41 -16.47
N PRO A 54 10.84 2.32 -17.37
CA PRO A 54 10.54 2.25 -18.81
C PRO A 54 10.77 0.92 -19.57
N PRO A 55 11.70 0.01 -19.23
CA PRO A 55 11.73 -1.28 -19.90
C PRO A 55 10.55 -2.20 -19.52
N ALA A 56 10.03 -2.10 -18.29
CA ALA A 56 8.87 -2.87 -17.85
C ALA A 56 7.58 -2.49 -18.59
N ALA A 57 7.44 -1.25 -19.07
CA ALA A 57 6.24 -0.81 -19.78
C ALA A 57 5.92 -1.74 -20.96
N ARG A 58 6.92 -2.07 -21.79
CA ARG A 58 6.74 -2.99 -22.92
C ARG A 58 6.38 -4.41 -22.48
N ILE A 59 6.98 -4.89 -21.39
CA ILE A 59 6.71 -6.21 -20.82
C ILE A 59 5.25 -6.26 -20.33
N LEU A 60 4.82 -5.25 -19.57
CA LEU A 60 3.48 -5.13 -19.03
C LEU A 60 2.43 -4.96 -20.14
N ASP A 61 2.72 -4.17 -21.18
CA ASP A 61 1.87 -4.04 -22.36
C ASP A 61 1.70 -5.39 -23.09
N ALA A 62 2.78 -6.16 -23.26
CA ALA A 62 2.74 -7.50 -23.85
C ALA A 62 1.99 -8.53 -22.98
N LEU A 63 1.82 -8.25 -21.68
CA LEU A 63 0.97 -9.02 -20.78
C LEU A 63 -0.49 -8.53 -20.78
N GLY A 64 -0.80 -7.44 -21.50
CA GLY A 64 -2.13 -6.81 -21.51
C GLY A 64 -2.45 -6.05 -20.22
N PHE A 65 -1.43 -5.59 -19.50
CA PHE A 65 -1.62 -4.77 -18.29
C PHE A 65 -2.30 -3.46 -18.65
N GLN A 66 -3.31 -3.09 -17.86
CA GLN A 66 -3.97 -1.81 -17.94
C GLN A 66 -3.85 -1.12 -16.58
N PRO A 67 -3.04 -0.05 -16.46
CA PRO A 67 -2.90 0.70 -15.22
C PRO A 67 -4.25 1.18 -14.70
N GLU A 68 -4.43 1.19 -13.39
CA GLU A 68 -5.63 1.75 -12.78
C GLU A 68 -5.64 3.28 -12.98
N ARG A 69 -6.67 3.78 -13.65
CA ARG A 69 -6.91 5.22 -13.79
C ARG A 69 -7.93 5.63 -12.74
N THR A 70 -7.49 6.09 -11.58
CA THR A 70 -8.38 6.85 -10.67
C THR A 70 -8.33 8.32 -11.08
N GLY A 71 -9.39 9.09 -10.82
CA GLY A 71 -9.45 10.54 -11.12
C GLY A 71 -8.47 11.41 -10.32
N SER A 72 -7.39 10.83 -9.80
CA SER A 72 -6.31 11.54 -9.14
C SER A 72 -5.44 12.28 -10.16
N PRO A 73 -4.72 13.35 -9.75
CA PRO A 73 -3.75 14.01 -10.61
C PRO A 73 -2.83 12.97 -11.26
N HIS A 74 -2.75 12.98 -12.59
CA HIS A 74 -2.15 11.92 -13.42
C HIS A 74 -0.69 11.54 -13.08
N HIS A 75 0.01 12.31 -12.24
CA HIS A 75 1.42 12.10 -11.91
C HIS A 75 1.66 11.07 -10.79
N LYS A 76 0.88 11.08 -9.68
CA LYS A 76 1.16 10.19 -8.52
C LYS A 76 1.03 8.70 -8.82
N LEU A 77 0.13 8.35 -9.74
CA LEU A 77 -0.16 6.95 -10.12
C LEU A 77 0.67 6.44 -11.29
N ARG A 78 1.55 7.29 -11.82
CA ARG A 78 2.35 6.93 -12.97
C ARG A 78 3.25 5.76 -12.61
N ALA A 79 3.18 4.74 -13.45
CA ALA A 79 3.94 3.51 -13.35
C ALA A 79 3.71 2.66 -12.09
N ASP A 80 2.57 2.79 -11.42
CA ASP A 80 2.20 1.89 -10.33
C ASP A 80 1.99 0.45 -10.85
N LEU A 81 2.47 -0.54 -10.10
CA LEU A 81 2.08 -1.95 -10.25
C LEU A 81 0.70 -2.23 -9.64
N ARG A 82 -0.27 -1.41 -10.07
CA ARG A 82 -1.68 -1.48 -9.74
C ARG A 82 -2.51 -1.26 -11.00
N GLY A 83 -3.33 -2.24 -11.33
CA GLY A 83 -4.06 -2.25 -12.59
C GLY A 83 -4.73 -3.60 -12.85
N THR A 84 -5.09 -3.86 -14.09
CA THR A 84 -5.78 -5.11 -14.48
C THR A 84 -5.03 -5.87 -15.57
N LEU A 85 -5.03 -7.19 -15.47
CA LEU A 85 -4.45 -8.13 -16.42
C LEU A 85 -5.51 -9.10 -16.94
N PRO A 86 -5.35 -9.67 -18.15
CA PRO A 86 -5.99 -10.91 -18.53
C PRO A 86 -5.57 -12.04 -17.57
N ALA A 87 -6.51 -12.90 -17.19
CA ALA A 87 -6.26 -13.98 -16.23
C ALA A 87 -5.18 -14.96 -16.73
N GLY A 88 -5.15 -15.24 -18.04
CA GLY A 88 -4.12 -16.09 -18.65
C GLY A 88 -2.70 -15.50 -18.59
N ALA A 89 -2.57 -14.18 -18.41
CA ALA A 89 -1.27 -13.52 -18.29
C ALA A 89 -0.69 -13.60 -16.87
N LEU A 90 -1.47 -14.05 -15.88
CA LEU A 90 -1.09 -13.92 -14.48
C LEU A 90 0.16 -14.72 -14.11
N ARG A 91 0.34 -15.93 -14.64
CA ARG A 91 1.55 -16.73 -14.40
C ARG A 91 2.79 -16.01 -14.92
N ARG A 92 2.74 -15.48 -16.14
CA ARG A 92 3.85 -14.73 -16.76
C ARG A 92 4.15 -13.45 -16.00
N PHE A 93 3.13 -12.74 -15.52
CA PHE A 93 3.30 -11.59 -14.65
C PHE A 93 4.05 -11.98 -13.36
N ARG A 94 3.64 -13.05 -12.67
CA ARG A 94 4.31 -13.49 -11.43
C ARG A 94 5.76 -13.90 -11.68
N THR A 95 6.02 -14.60 -12.78
CA THR A 95 7.39 -14.95 -13.20
C THR A 95 8.24 -13.71 -13.43
N TRP A 96 7.73 -12.70 -14.15
CA TRP A 96 8.43 -11.43 -14.34
C TRP A 96 8.62 -10.68 -13.02
N PHE A 97 7.59 -10.57 -12.18
CA PHE A 97 7.67 -9.85 -10.93
C PHE A 97 8.74 -10.41 -9.98
N ALA A 98 8.89 -11.75 -9.97
CA ALA A 98 9.89 -12.46 -9.17
C ALA A 98 11.34 -12.19 -9.60
N THR A 99 11.59 -11.72 -10.83
CA THR A 99 12.96 -11.38 -11.27
C THR A 99 13.46 -10.07 -10.66
N GLY A 100 12.56 -9.22 -10.14
CA GLY A 100 12.91 -7.88 -9.68
C GLY A 100 13.24 -6.89 -10.81
N ALA A 101 13.21 -7.32 -12.07
CA ALA A 101 13.68 -6.50 -13.17
C ALA A 101 12.76 -5.30 -13.45
N TYR A 102 13.37 -4.13 -13.59
CA TYR A 102 12.72 -2.90 -14.05
C TYR A 102 11.55 -2.42 -13.18
N ARG A 103 11.66 -2.62 -11.87
CA ARG A 103 10.75 -2.09 -10.86
C ARG A 103 11.53 -1.69 -9.62
N GLU A 104 10.90 -0.90 -8.76
CA GLU A 104 11.45 -0.60 -7.45
C GLU A 104 11.70 -1.91 -6.68
N THR A 105 12.83 -1.93 -5.98
CA THR A 105 13.06 -2.78 -4.82
C THR A 105 12.11 -2.36 -3.68
N ALA A 106 12.00 -3.21 -2.64
CA ALA A 106 11.18 -2.87 -1.48
C ALA A 106 11.69 -1.58 -0.80
N ASP A 107 13.01 -1.45 -0.69
CA ASP A 107 13.67 -0.32 -0.05
C ASP A 107 13.51 0.98 -0.84
N GLU A 108 13.66 0.95 -2.16
CA GLU A 108 13.41 2.12 -3.02
C GLU A 108 11.96 2.59 -2.89
N CYS A 109 11.01 1.66 -2.90
CA CYS A 109 9.59 1.97 -2.70
C CYS A 109 9.36 2.62 -1.33
N LEU A 110 9.89 2.05 -0.24
CA LEU A 110 9.68 2.61 1.10
C LEU A 110 10.32 3.98 1.28
N ARG A 111 11.53 4.21 0.76
CA ARG A 111 12.16 5.53 0.84
C ARG A 111 11.34 6.58 0.11
N ARG A 112 10.84 6.27 -1.09
CA ARG A 112 9.97 7.18 -1.85
C ARG A 112 8.67 7.46 -1.10
N GLU A 113 7.98 6.43 -0.63
CA GLU A 113 6.69 6.59 0.07
C GLU A 113 6.88 7.35 1.39
N LEU A 114 7.92 7.06 2.17
CA LEU A 114 8.24 7.83 3.37
C LEU A 114 8.53 9.31 3.05
N HIS A 115 9.30 9.60 2.00
CA HIS A 115 9.54 10.99 1.57
C HIS A 115 8.22 11.73 1.27
N GLU A 116 7.30 11.08 0.55
CA GLU A 116 6.00 11.66 0.19
C GLU A 116 5.10 11.81 1.44
N GLU A 117 4.96 10.74 2.23
CA GLU A 117 3.99 10.68 3.33
C GLU A 117 4.43 11.51 4.55
N LEU A 118 5.73 11.59 4.86
CA LEU A 118 6.22 12.45 5.95
C LEU A 118 5.89 13.92 5.70
N ALA A 119 5.89 14.36 4.43
CA ALA A 119 5.44 15.70 4.06
C ALA A 119 3.92 15.85 4.21
N GLU A 120 3.15 14.82 3.85
CA GLU A 120 1.68 14.83 3.93
C GLU A 120 1.18 14.88 5.39
N VAL A 121 1.86 14.19 6.31
CA VAL A 121 1.50 14.16 7.74
C VAL A 121 2.21 15.23 8.58
N GLY A 122 2.93 16.16 7.95
CA GLY A 122 3.48 17.35 8.60
C GLY A 122 4.84 17.18 9.31
N VAL A 123 5.52 16.04 9.13
CA VAL A 123 6.82 15.71 9.78
C VAL A 123 7.99 15.66 8.79
N HIS A 124 7.97 16.54 7.80
CA HIS A 124 8.98 16.65 6.75
C HIS A 124 10.42 16.87 7.25
N HIS A 125 10.63 17.30 8.50
CA HIS A 125 11.97 17.42 9.09
C HIS A 125 12.69 16.07 9.25
N LEU A 126 11.94 14.96 9.21
CA LEU A 126 12.45 13.59 9.21
C LEU A 126 12.91 13.12 7.83
N ASP A 127 12.58 13.84 6.76
CA ASP A 127 12.92 13.41 5.39
C ASP A 127 14.43 13.25 5.18
N ARG A 128 15.22 14.11 5.81
CA ARG A 128 16.70 14.10 5.69
C ARG A 128 17.36 12.78 6.06
N ILE A 129 16.71 11.95 6.90
CA ILE A 129 17.27 10.66 7.34
C ILE A 129 16.75 9.48 6.51
N VAL A 130 15.75 9.69 5.65
CA VAL A 130 15.14 8.64 4.81
C VAL A 130 16.16 7.93 3.89
N PRO A 131 17.11 8.64 3.23
CA PRO A 131 18.11 7.98 2.39
C PRO A 131 19.01 7.00 3.15
N GLU A 132 19.21 7.19 4.45
CA GLU A 132 20.06 6.36 5.29
C GLU A 132 19.35 5.10 5.80
N LEU A 133 18.02 5.01 5.68
CA LEU A 133 17.27 3.91 6.25
C LEU A 133 17.58 2.58 5.56
N GLU A 134 17.67 1.54 6.37
CA GLU A 134 17.76 0.15 5.95
C GLU A 134 16.53 -0.60 6.47
N PHE A 135 16.10 -1.61 5.71
CA PHE A 135 14.87 -2.33 5.99
C PHE A 135 15.09 -3.85 6.02
N THR A 136 14.50 -4.51 7.02
CA THR A 136 14.51 -5.97 7.13
C THR A 136 13.17 -6.53 6.65
N ASN A 137 13.19 -7.64 5.90
CA ASN A 137 11.95 -8.33 5.54
C ASN A 137 11.35 -9.03 6.75
N VAL A 138 10.10 -8.72 7.06
CA VAL A 138 9.34 -9.41 8.09
C VAL A 138 8.55 -10.57 7.48
N ARG A 139 7.90 -10.31 6.34
CA ARG A 139 7.10 -11.29 5.60
C ARG A 139 6.68 -10.78 4.23
N THR A 140 6.35 -11.71 3.34
CA THR A 140 5.63 -11.44 2.11
C THR A 140 4.24 -12.08 2.17
N VAL A 141 3.20 -11.31 1.92
CA VAL A 141 1.80 -11.77 1.91
C VAL A 141 1.27 -11.75 0.49
N GLN A 142 0.53 -12.78 0.12
CA GLN A 142 -0.18 -12.80 -1.16
C GLN A 142 -1.64 -13.18 -0.94
N GLU A 143 -2.55 -12.32 -1.37
CA GLU A 143 -3.99 -12.54 -1.28
C GLU A 143 -4.62 -12.76 -2.65
N GLY A 144 -5.39 -13.84 -2.80
CA GLY A 144 -6.15 -14.14 -4.01
C GLY A 144 -5.32 -14.82 -5.11
N PRO A 145 -5.84 -14.88 -6.37
CA PRO A 145 -6.95 -14.07 -6.88
C PRO A 145 -8.33 -14.45 -6.32
N GLN A 146 -9.09 -13.49 -5.79
CA GLN A 146 -10.45 -13.71 -5.27
C GLN A 146 -11.46 -12.74 -5.88
N SER A 147 -12.74 -13.12 -5.96
CA SER A 147 -13.79 -12.21 -6.44
C SER A 147 -13.98 -11.05 -5.48
N VAL A 148 -14.16 -9.84 -6.02
CA VAL A 148 -14.44 -8.63 -5.20
C VAL A 148 -15.93 -8.29 -5.32
N PRO A 149 -16.66 -8.13 -4.20
CA PRO A 149 -18.08 -7.76 -4.22
C PRO A 149 -18.35 -6.54 -5.10
N GLY A 150 -19.33 -6.66 -6.00
CA GLY A 150 -19.73 -5.58 -6.91
C GLY A 150 -18.72 -5.26 -8.03
N LYS A 151 -17.68 -6.07 -8.24
CA LYS A 151 -16.69 -5.88 -9.31
C LYS A 151 -16.69 -7.03 -10.30
N HIS A 152 -16.41 -6.71 -11.57
CA HIS A 152 -16.33 -7.67 -12.66
C HIS A 152 -14.92 -8.27 -12.85
N TYR A 153 -14.07 -8.21 -11.83
CA TYR A 153 -12.72 -8.77 -11.83
C TYR A 153 -12.47 -9.57 -10.55
N ARG A 154 -11.49 -10.48 -10.62
CA ARG A 154 -10.84 -11.03 -9.41
C ARG A 154 -9.70 -10.12 -9.00
N GLN A 155 -9.31 -10.13 -7.73
CA GLN A 155 -8.22 -9.32 -7.20
C GLN A 155 -7.13 -10.20 -6.62
N LEU A 156 -5.90 -9.96 -7.06
CA LEU A 156 -4.66 -10.46 -6.48
C LEU A 156 -3.92 -9.29 -5.83
N ARG A 157 -3.47 -9.45 -4.60
CA ARG A 157 -2.59 -8.48 -3.94
C ARG A 157 -1.32 -9.14 -3.46
N GLY A 158 -0.22 -8.43 -3.59
CA GLY A 158 1.06 -8.79 -2.99
C GLY A 158 1.48 -7.68 -2.04
N PHE A 159 1.94 -8.04 -0.85
CA PHE A 159 2.48 -7.12 0.14
C PHE A 159 3.83 -7.63 0.58
N ASP A 160 4.82 -6.76 0.55
CA ASP A 160 6.09 -7.01 1.23
C ASP A 160 6.12 -6.16 2.49
N VAL A 161 6.11 -6.82 3.65
CA VAL A 161 6.09 -6.14 4.96
C VAL A 161 7.52 -6.08 5.47
N ARG A 162 7.96 -4.88 5.77
CA ARG A 162 9.34 -4.56 6.14
C ARG A 162 9.35 -3.82 7.47
N GLU A 163 10.43 -3.90 8.21
CA GLU A 163 10.66 -3.09 9.41
C GLU A 163 12.00 -2.37 9.30
N LEU A 164 12.19 -1.34 10.12
CA LEU A 164 13.46 -0.62 10.18
C LEU A 164 14.56 -1.52 10.74
N ALA A 165 15.72 -1.55 10.09
CA ALA A 165 16.90 -2.19 10.66
C ALA A 165 17.45 -1.31 11.81
N MET A 166 17.12 -1.69 13.06
CA MET A 166 17.42 -0.89 14.26
C MET A 166 18.92 -0.80 14.63
N THR A 167 19.80 -1.41 13.84
CA THR A 167 21.25 -1.25 13.90
C THR A 167 21.69 0.17 13.52
N ASN A 168 20.92 0.86 12.66
CA ASN A 168 21.20 2.22 12.22
C ASN A 168 20.66 3.29 13.19
N HIS A 169 21.44 4.33 13.48
CA HIS A 169 21.00 5.48 14.27
C HIS A 169 19.84 6.24 13.61
N ALA A 170 19.82 6.40 12.28
CA ALA A 170 18.73 7.00 11.53
C ALA A 170 17.41 6.23 11.74
N ALA A 171 17.46 4.89 11.68
CA ALA A 171 16.30 4.04 11.94
C ALA A 171 15.75 4.22 13.36
N ARG A 172 16.62 4.19 14.39
CA ARG A 172 16.20 4.42 15.79
C ARG A 172 15.60 5.80 15.98
N ARG A 173 16.21 6.82 15.36
CA ARG A 173 15.72 8.19 15.41
C ARG A 173 14.35 8.33 14.77
N LEU A 174 14.16 7.82 13.55
CA LEU A 174 12.87 7.84 12.86
C LEU A 174 11.79 7.17 13.69
N SER A 175 12.07 5.95 14.20
CA SER A 175 11.13 5.18 15.01
C SER A 175 10.68 5.98 16.24
N ARG A 176 11.64 6.50 17.02
CA ARG A 176 11.34 7.27 18.23
C ARG A 176 10.53 8.54 17.91
N GLU A 177 10.98 9.34 16.96
CA GLU A 177 10.31 10.61 16.64
C GLU A 177 8.89 10.36 16.08
N LEU A 178 8.67 9.30 15.29
CA LEU A 178 7.32 8.98 14.81
C LEU A 178 6.39 8.45 15.92
N ILE A 179 6.92 7.74 16.91
CA ILE A 179 6.15 7.32 18.10
C ILE A 179 5.76 8.57 18.92
N GLU A 180 6.73 9.46 19.19
CA GLU A 180 6.48 10.72 19.91
C GLU A 180 5.44 11.59 19.19
N VAL A 181 5.54 11.72 17.86
CA VAL A 181 4.58 12.44 17.02
C VAL A 181 3.19 11.80 17.08
N ALA A 182 3.10 10.47 17.07
CA ALA A 182 1.83 9.75 17.10
C ALA A 182 1.07 9.89 18.44
N GLU A 183 1.76 10.29 19.50
CA GLU A 183 1.19 10.59 20.82
C GLU A 183 0.90 12.09 21.02
N ASP A 184 1.32 12.95 20.08
CA ASP A 184 1.14 14.40 20.13
C ASP A 184 -0.10 14.84 19.33
N GLU A 185 -1.08 15.43 20.01
CA GLU A 185 -2.31 15.95 19.40
C GLU A 185 -2.07 17.03 18.33
N ALA A 186 -0.88 17.65 18.30
CA ALA A 186 -0.50 18.59 17.25
C ALA A 186 -0.31 17.93 15.87
N TYR A 187 -0.18 16.59 15.81
CA TYR A 187 0.04 15.83 14.58
C TYR A 187 -1.09 14.82 14.32
N PRO A 188 -2.32 15.28 14.02
CA PRO A 188 -3.47 14.38 13.82
C PRO A 188 -3.35 13.45 12.59
N GLY A 189 -2.32 13.64 11.76
CA GLY A 189 -2.02 12.80 10.62
C GLY A 189 -1.27 11.51 10.96
N VAL A 190 -0.86 11.32 12.21
CA VAL A 190 -0.12 10.14 12.68
C VAL A 190 -0.80 9.61 13.93
N LEU A 191 -0.93 8.29 14.07
CA LEU A 191 -1.45 7.67 15.29
C LEU A 191 -0.77 6.33 15.60
N LEU A 192 -0.91 5.88 16.85
CA LEU A 192 -0.57 4.53 17.29
C LEU A 192 -1.85 3.70 17.41
N ALA A 193 -1.91 2.57 16.72
CA ALA A 193 -3.03 1.63 16.81
C ALA A 193 -2.55 0.28 17.35
N GLY A 194 -3.25 -0.26 18.34
CA GLY A 194 -3.02 -1.61 18.85
C GLY A 194 -3.59 -2.69 17.93
N PHE A 195 -3.33 -3.94 18.29
CA PHE A 195 -3.89 -5.09 17.58
C PHE A 195 -5.43 -5.08 17.55
N ASP A 196 -6.06 -4.78 18.68
CA ASP A 196 -7.53 -4.77 18.80
C ASP A 196 -8.16 -3.69 17.90
N ASP A 197 -7.54 -2.51 17.81
CA ASP A 197 -7.98 -1.43 16.90
C ASP A 197 -7.88 -1.87 15.44
N ILE A 198 -6.76 -2.51 15.06
CA ILE A 198 -6.54 -3.05 13.71
C ILE A 198 -7.55 -4.15 13.38
N ALA A 199 -7.82 -5.04 14.33
CA ALA A 199 -8.80 -6.11 14.17
C ALA A 199 -10.23 -5.57 14.02
N HIS A 200 -10.57 -4.54 14.80
CA HIS A 200 -11.86 -3.86 14.71
C HIS A 200 -11.96 -2.92 13.49
N GLY A 201 -10.82 -2.52 12.92
CA GLY A 201 -10.74 -1.60 11.79
C GLY A 201 -11.00 -0.14 12.17
N ARG A 202 -10.81 0.23 13.44
CA ARG A 202 -11.10 1.57 13.96
C ARG A 202 -10.39 1.82 15.30
N LEU A 203 -9.96 3.07 15.48
CA LEU A 203 -9.53 3.66 16.75
C LEU A 203 -10.30 4.98 16.91
N ASP A 204 -11.19 5.07 17.90
CA ASP A 204 -12.13 6.19 18.06
C ASP A 204 -12.88 6.55 16.77
N ARG A 205 -12.60 7.72 16.19
CA ARG A 205 -13.19 8.21 14.93
C ARG A 205 -12.36 7.81 13.71
N ALA A 206 -11.11 7.38 13.89
CA ALA A 206 -10.20 6.98 12.83
C ALA A 206 -10.59 5.60 12.28
N LEU A 207 -10.71 5.48 10.96
CA LEU A 207 -10.88 4.19 10.29
C LEU A 207 -9.51 3.58 10.03
N ILE A 208 -9.28 2.34 10.43
CA ILE A 208 -8.01 1.67 10.16
C ILE A 208 -8.13 0.87 8.87
N ALA A 209 -7.19 1.10 7.96
CA ALA A 209 -7.16 0.48 6.66
C ALA A 209 -6.90 -1.03 6.81
N PRO A 210 -7.59 -1.90 6.06
CA PRO A 210 -7.55 -3.34 6.30
C PRO A 210 -6.19 -4.00 6.07
N GLN A 211 -5.32 -3.38 5.26
CA GLN A 211 -3.95 -3.87 5.07
C GLN A 211 -3.08 -3.73 6.33
N SER A 212 -3.49 -2.94 7.32
CA SER A 212 -2.81 -2.82 8.62
C SER A 212 -2.78 -4.16 9.38
N ALA A 213 -3.71 -5.08 9.10
CA ALA A 213 -3.67 -6.44 9.64
C ALA A 213 -2.35 -7.17 9.34
N PHE A 214 -1.68 -6.82 8.24
CA PHE A 214 -0.42 -7.45 7.85
C PHE A 214 0.79 -7.03 8.70
N LEU A 215 0.65 -5.98 9.50
CA LEU A 215 1.67 -5.56 10.48
C LEU A 215 1.75 -6.55 11.66
N ALA A 216 0.61 -7.15 12.02
CA ALA A 216 0.52 -8.13 13.09
C ALA A 216 0.66 -9.57 12.58
N GLY A 217 -0.07 -9.93 11.51
CA GLY A 217 -0.18 -11.33 11.03
C GLY A 217 0.00 -11.48 9.51
N PRO A 218 -0.01 -12.70 8.96
CA PRO A 218 -0.10 -12.91 7.51
C PRO A 218 -1.54 -12.85 7.00
N SER A 219 -2.52 -12.81 7.91
CA SER A 219 -3.94 -12.92 7.60
C SER A 219 -4.62 -11.56 7.61
N ARG A 220 -5.54 -11.40 6.68
CA ARG A 220 -6.44 -10.25 6.65
C ARG A 220 -7.57 -10.42 7.66
N LEU A 221 -7.93 -9.35 8.36
CA LEU A 221 -8.97 -9.37 9.41
C LEU A 221 -10.31 -8.75 8.97
N ALA A 222 -10.31 -7.79 8.05
CA ALA A 222 -11.51 -7.05 7.64
C ALA A 222 -11.58 -6.81 6.11
N PRO A 223 -12.77 -6.66 5.49
CA PRO A 223 -12.94 -6.36 4.06
C PRO A 223 -12.48 -4.94 3.68
N ASP A 224 -12.39 -4.63 2.37
CA ASP A 224 -11.87 -3.32 1.90
C ASP A 224 -12.83 -2.22 2.32
N LEU A 225 -12.29 -1.11 2.82
CA LEU A 225 -13.13 0.05 3.11
C LEU A 225 -13.75 0.56 1.79
N PRO A 226 -15.07 0.83 1.73
CA PRO A 226 -15.75 1.22 0.50
C PRO A 226 -15.22 2.57 -0.01
N PRO A 227 -15.15 2.84 -1.32
CA PRO A 227 -14.69 4.14 -1.81
C PRO A 227 -15.58 5.27 -1.27
N LEU A 228 -14.99 6.45 -1.02
CA LEU A 228 -15.76 7.65 -0.72
C LEU A 228 -16.67 7.97 -1.92
N ARG A 229 -17.93 8.33 -1.65
CA ARG A 229 -18.92 8.72 -2.66
C ARG A 229 -18.77 10.19 -3.00
#